data_AF-A0A9E6SGJ1-F1
#
_entry.id   AF-A0A9E6SGJ1-F1
#
_cell.length_a   1.000
_cell.length_b   1.000
_cell.length_c   1.000
_cell.angle_alpha   90.00
_cell.angle_beta   90.00
_cell.angle_gamma   90.00
#
_symmetry.space_group_name_H-M   'P 1'
#
loop_
_entity.id
_entity.type
_entity.pdbx_description
1 polymer ?
#
loop_
_entity_poly.entity_id
_entity_poly.type
_entity_poly.pdbx_seq_one_letter_code
_entity_poly.pdbx_strand_id
1 'polypeptide(L)'
;MARIAYILLCHKDPAGIIAQAQRLSEQGDYIAIHFDKNARQSDYNEIYSALKSNDNIVFTKRRVKCGWGEWSLVDATLEAVRTAEAKFPDASHFYMLSGDCMPIKSAQHIHAFLDRHDVDYIESYDFFASDWIKIGLKEERLIYRHWFNERNNKALFYASMKLQQHLGLERAVPSDIAMHIGSQWWCLRRRTIEWLLDFVKKRRDVMRFFSTTWIPDETFFQTLV
;
A
#
# COMPACT_ATOMS: atom_id res chain seq x y z
N MET A 1 -25.07 0.49 1.52
CA MET A 1 -24.63 -0.71 0.78
C MET A 1 -23.20 -0.48 0.36
N ALA A 2 -22.32 -1.37 0.77
CA ALA A 2 -20.90 -1.25 0.55
C ALA A 2 -20.62 -1.26 -0.96
N ARG A 3 -19.97 -0.20 -1.44
CA ARG A 3 -19.27 -0.17 -2.73
C ARG A 3 -17.78 -0.07 -2.47
N ILE A 4 -17.00 -0.97 -3.06
CA ILE A 4 -15.59 -1.12 -2.78
C ILE A 4 -14.78 -0.49 -3.91
N ALA A 5 -13.79 0.33 -3.58
CA ALA A 5 -12.72 0.71 -4.49
C ALA A 5 -11.49 -0.17 -4.22
N TYR A 6 -11.25 -1.14 -5.10
CA TYR A 6 -10.06 -1.97 -5.02
C TYR A 6 -8.82 -1.18 -5.45
N ILE A 7 -7.82 -1.14 -4.57
CA ILE A 7 -6.52 -0.52 -4.81
C ILE A 7 -5.57 -1.60 -5.29
N LEU A 8 -5.42 -1.72 -6.61
CA LEU A 8 -4.69 -2.81 -7.25
C LEU A 8 -3.26 -2.39 -7.59
N LEU A 9 -2.29 -2.94 -6.87
CA LEU A 9 -0.87 -2.81 -7.20
C LEU A 9 -0.39 -4.02 -8.01
N CYS A 10 0.12 -3.80 -9.21
CA CYS A 10 0.58 -4.88 -10.08
C CYS A 10 1.82 -4.50 -10.89
N HIS A 11 2.56 -5.51 -11.36
CA HIS A 11 3.85 -5.32 -12.05
C HIS A 11 4.14 -6.36 -13.15
N LYS A 12 3.20 -7.28 -13.39
CA LYS A 12 3.33 -8.39 -14.35
C LYS A 12 1.94 -8.95 -14.69
N ASP A 13 1.91 -9.94 -15.57
CA ASP A 13 0.73 -10.75 -15.95
C ASP A 13 -0.48 -9.94 -16.48
N PRO A 14 -0.37 -9.31 -17.66
CA PRO A 14 -1.46 -8.54 -18.25
C PRO A 14 -2.81 -9.27 -18.29
N ALA A 15 -2.80 -10.52 -18.74
CA ALA A 15 -4.01 -11.32 -18.87
C ALA A 15 -4.71 -11.55 -17.53
N GLY A 16 -3.94 -11.92 -16.49
CA GLY A 16 -4.46 -12.07 -15.14
C GLY A 16 -5.04 -10.78 -14.57
N ILE A 17 -4.33 -9.64 -14.75
CA ILE A 17 -4.80 -8.32 -14.28
C ILE A 17 -6.10 -7.91 -14.99
N ILE A 18 -6.18 -8.08 -16.30
CA ILE A 18 -7.38 -7.75 -17.09
C ILE A 18 -8.57 -8.57 -16.58
N ALA A 19 -8.40 -9.90 -16.44
CA ALA A 19 -9.46 -10.79 -15.97
C ALA A 19 -9.88 -10.48 -14.54
N GLN A 20 -8.93 -10.20 -13.64
CA GLN A 20 -9.21 -9.82 -12.25
C GLN A 20 -10.00 -8.51 -12.20
N ALA A 21 -9.59 -7.50 -12.96
CA ALA A 21 -10.23 -6.19 -12.96
C ALA A 21 -11.64 -6.22 -13.58
N GLN A 22 -11.83 -6.95 -14.67
CA GLN A 22 -13.16 -7.15 -15.26
C GLN A 22 -14.10 -7.82 -14.26
N ARG A 23 -13.69 -8.95 -13.69
CA ARG A 23 -14.52 -9.69 -12.72
C ARG A 23 -14.93 -8.85 -11.51
N LEU A 24 -14.04 -8.03 -10.96
CA LEU A 24 -14.36 -7.18 -9.80
C LEU A 24 -15.31 -6.03 -10.21
N SER A 25 -15.04 -5.37 -11.33
CA SER A 25 -15.87 -4.24 -11.80
C SER A 25 -17.26 -4.65 -12.29
N GLU A 26 -17.42 -5.86 -12.83
CA GLU A 26 -18.71 -6.43 -13.22
C GLU A 26 -19.66 -6.64 -12.03
N GLN A 27 -19.13 -6.69 -10.80
CA GLN A 27 -19.94 -6.79 -9.58
C GLN A 27 -20.41 -5.42 -9.05
N GLY A 28 -20.15 -4.34 -9.79
CA GLY A 28 -20.53 -2.97 -9.42
C GLY A 28 -19.53 -2.25 -8.52
N ASP A 29 -18.36 -2.86 -8.29
CA ASP A 29 -17.24 -2.26 -7.55
C ASP A 29 -16.32 -1.45 -8.47
N TYR A 30 -15.47 -0.62 -7.85
CA TYR A 30 -14.50 0.24 -8.51
C TYR A 30 -13.08 -0.29 -8.37
N ILE A 31 -12.19 0.13 -9.26
CA ILE A 31 -10.80 -0.31 -9.27
C ILE A 31 -9.89 0.85 -9.64
N ALA A 32 -8.89 1.11 -8.81
CA ALA A 32 -7.76 1.95 -9.14
C ALA A 32 -6.52 1.08 -9.35
N ILE A 33 -5.97 1.13 -10.56
CA ILE A 33 -4.84 0.31 -10.98
C ILE A 33 -3.58 1.16 -10.97
N HIS A 34 -2.60 0.74 -10.16
CA HIS A 34 -1.21 1.16 -10.31
C HIS A 34 -0.42 0.01 -10.91
N PHE A 35 0.15 0.25 -12.09
CA PHE A 35 1.07 -0.68 -12.73
C PHE A 35 2.50 -0.14 -12.60
N ASP A 36 3.38 -0.91 -11.95
CA ASP A 36 4.76 -0.51 -11.63
C ASP A 36 5.50 0.05 -12.86
N LYS A 37 6.18 1.18 -12.71
CA LYS A 37 6.98 1.81 -13.78
C LYS A 37 8.21 0.99 -14.17
N ASN A 38 8.68 0.07 -13.33
CA ASN A 38 9.73 -0.88 -13.68
C ASN A 38 9.26 -1.99 -14.62
N ALA A 39 7.95 -2.26 -14.67
CA ALA A 39 7.37 -3.26 -15.56
C ALA A 39 7.40 -2.82 -17.03
N ARG A 40 7.31 -3.80 -17.95
CA ARG A 40 7.38 -3.55 -19.39
C ARG A 40 6.28 -2.59 -19.83
N GLN A 41 6.63 -1.66 -20.71
CA GLN A 41 5.66 -0.70 -21.23
C GLN A 41 4.59 -1.36 -22.11
N SER A 42 4.93 -2.45 -22.80
CA SER A 42 3.98 -3.28 -23.57
C SER A 42 2.85 -3.79 -22.69
N ASP A 43 3.20 -4.33 -21.53
CA ASP A 43 2.28 -4.94 -20.57
C ASP A 43 1.30 -3.88 -20.04
N TYR A 44 1.81 -2.69 -19.69
CA TYR A 44 0.96 -1.55 -19.32
C TYR A 44 0.01 -1.16 -20.45
N ASN A 45 0.51 -1.04 -21.68
CA ASN A 45 -0.30 -0.62 -22.82
C ASN A 45 -1.43 -1.61 -23.12
N GLU A 46 -1.17 -2.91 -22.95
CA GLU A 46 -2.16 -3.98 -23.10
C GLU A 46 -3.28 -3.83 -22.07
N ILE A 47 -2.92 -3.77 -20.77
CA ILE A 47 -3.88 -3.60 -19.67
C ILE A 47 -4.68 -2.31 -19.85
N TYR A 48 -4.00 -1.20 -20.16
CA TYR A 48 -4.65 0.09 -20.37
C TYR A 48 -5.62 0.05 -21.54
N SER A 49 -5.22 -0.52 -22.67
CA SER A 49 -6.07 -0.59 -23.86
C SER A 49 -7.31 -1.45 -23.64
N ALA A 50 -7.18 -2.54 -22.87
CA ALA A 50 -8.27 -3.44 -22.55
C ALA A 50 -9.29 -2.85 -21.55
N LEU A 51 -8.85 -1.99 -20.63
CA LEU A 51 -9.68 -1.54 -19.49
C LEU A 51 -10.09 -0.07 -19.53
N LYS A 52 -9.44 0.79 -20.33
CA LYS A 52 -9.67 2.26 -20.32
C LYS A 52 -11.11 2.71 -20.60
N SER A 53 -11.93 1.88 -21.24
CA SER A 53 -13.32 2.20 -21.57
C SER A 53 -14.30 1.84 -20.45
N ASN A 54 -13.86 1.17 -19.39
CA ASN A 54 -14.70 0.82 -18.25
C ASN A 54 -14.68 1.97 -17.22
N ASP A 55 -15.81 2.63 -17.02
CA ASP A 55 -15.93 3.78 -16.11
C ASP A 55 -15.70 3.44 -14.64
N ASN A 56 -15.82 2.16 -14.26
CA ASN A 56 -15.51 1.67 -12.91
C ASN A 56 -14.02 1.40 -12.70
N ILE A 57 -13.18 1.61 -13.72
CA ILE A 57 -11.73 1.38 -13.65
C ILE A 57 -11.01 2.69 -13.92
N VAL A 58 -9.99 2.98 -13.12
CA VAL A 58 -9.12 4.14 -13.28
C VAL A 58 -7.66 3.75 -13.12
N PHE A 59 -6.79 4.35 -13.92
CA PHE A 59 -5.35 4.17 -13.79
C PHE A 59 -4.73 5.33 -13.01
N THR A 60 -3.71 5.04 -12.21
CA THR A 60 -2.97 6.11 -11.54
C THR A 60 -2.33 7.05 -12.55
N LYS A 61 -2.38 8.36 -12.27
CA LYS A 61 -1.74 9.38 -13.11
C LYS A 61 -0.22 9.21 -13.14
N ARG A 62 0.36 8.77 -12.02
CA ARG A 62 1.79 8.57 -11.84
C ARG A 62 2.09 7.10 -11.55
N ARG A 63 2.82 6.46 -12.47
CA ARG A 63 3.45 5.14 -12.22
C ARG A 63 4.74 5.34 -11.42
N VAL A 64 4.82 4.67 -10.28
CA VAL A 64 5.98 4.68 -9.37
C VAL A 64 6.84 3.46 -9.70
N LYS A 65 8.16 3.60 -9.60
CA LYS A 65 9.12 2.48 -9.69
C LYS A 65 9.16 1.81 -8.33
N CYS A 66 8.49 0.67 -8.17
CA CYS A 66 8.41 0.02 -6.87
C CYS A 66 9.63 -0.86 -6.62
N GLY A 67 10.15 -0.80 -5.40
CA GLY A 67 11.18 -1.67 -4.87
C GLY A 67 10.65 -2.38 -3.64
N TRP A 68 10.97 -3.67 -3.49
CA TRP A 68 10.53 -4.42 -2.32
C TRP A 68 11.13 -3.82 -1.04
N GLY A 69 10.29 -3.61 -0.02
CA GLY A 69 10.68 -3.05 1.26
C GLY A 69 11.04 -1.56 1.24
N GLU A 70 10.71 -0.85 0.15
CA GLU A 70 10.98 0.57 0.01
C GLU A 70 9.73 1.43 0.18
N TRP A 71 9.96 2.71 0.48
CA TRP A 71 8.94 3.76 0.44
C TRP A 71 8.12 3.79 -0.85
N SER A 72 8.70 3.38 -1.96
CA SER A 72 8.05 3.38 -3.27
C SER A 72 6.76 2.56 -3.31
N LEU A 73 6.62 1.51 -2.48
CA LEU A 73 5.35 0.77 -2.33
C LEU A 73 4.28 1.61 -1.65
N VAL A 74 4.61 2.31 -0.55
CA VAL A 74 3.69 3.24 0.12
C VAL A 74 3.30 4.38 -0.82
N ASP A 75 4.27 4.94 -1.56
CA ASP A 75 4.01 6.00 -2.55
C ASP A 75 3.06 5.52 -3.66
N ALA A 76 3.26 4.31 -4.19
CA ALA A 76 2.37 3.69 -5.17
C ALA A 76 0.94 3.50 -4.61
N THR A 77 0.82 3.01 -3.38
CA THR A 77 -0.48 2.86 -2.70
C THR A 77 -1.16 4.21 -2.54
N LEU A 78 -0.45 5.25 -2.07
CA LEU A 78 -1.01 6.59 -1.90
C LEU A 78 -1.45 7.21 -3.23
N GLU A 79 -0.73 6.99 -4.33
CA GLU A 79 -1.17 7.43 -5.67
C GLU A 79 -2.45 6.74 -6.11
N ALA A 80 -2.56 5.42 -5.89
CA ALA A 80 -3.74 4.65 -6.22
C ALA A 80 -4.95 5.04 -5.36
N VAL A 81 -4.75 5.23 -4.06
CA VAL A 81 -5.77 5.69 -3.12
C VAL A 81 -6.28 7.09 -3.49
N ARG A 82 -5.39 8.06 -3.75
CA ARG A 82 -5.81 9.41 -4.20
C ARG A 82 -6.60 9.37 -5.50
N THR A 83 -6.18 8.50 -6.43
CA THR A 83 -6.85 8.35 -7.73
C THR A 83 -8.25 7.76 -7.54
N ALA A 84 -8.38 6.70 -6.74
CA ALA A 84 -9.66 6.08 -6.41
C ALA A 84 -10.60 7.04 -5.68
N GLU A 85 -10.10 7.71 -4.65
CA GLU A 85 -10.87 8.60 -3.78
C GLU A 85 -11.51 9.73 -4.60
N ALA A 86 -10.72 10.36 -5.47
CA ALA A 86 -11.17 11.45 -6.31
C ALA A 86 -12.12 11.01 -7.46
N LYS A 87 -11.93 9.80 -8.02
CA LYS A 87 -12.72 9.31 -9.16
C LYS A 87 -14.05 8.69 -8.73
N PHE A 88 -14.11 8.06 -7.56
CA PHE A 88 -15.24 7.23 -7.14
C PHE A 88 -15.86 7.77 -5.84
N PRO A 89 -16.65 8.87 -5.90
CA PRO A 89 -17.24 9.47 -4.70
C PRO A 89 -18.15 8.52 -3.93
N ASP A 90 -18.77 7.56 -4.63
CA ASP A 90 -19.67 6.56 -4.05
C ASP A 90 -18.94 5.39 -3.37
N ALA A 91 -17.60 5.29 -3.50
CA ALA A 91 -16.83 4.24 -2.84
C ALA A 91 -16.90 4.42 -1.32
N SER A 92 -17.42 3.41 -0.62
CA SER A 92 -17.54 3.38 0.84
C SER A 92 -16.32 2.77 1.53
N HIS A 93 -15.65 1.86 0.85
CA HIS A 93 -14.49 1.10 1.33
C HIS A 93 -13.41 1.08 0.26
N PHE A 94 -12.17 0.97 0.69
CA PHE A 94 -10.97 0.93 -0.13
C PHE A 94 -10.20 -0.32 0.26
N TYR A 95 -9.99 -1.23 -0.68
CA TYR A 95 -9.43 -2.55 -0.40
C TYR A 95 -8.16 -2.76 -1.20
N MET A 96 -7.01 -2.78 -0.53
CA MET A 96 -5.70 -3.04 -1.13
C MET A 96 -5.50 -4.50 -1.53
N LEU A 97 -5.11 -4.72 -2.79
CA LEU A 97 -4.82 -6.04 -3.37
C LEU A 97 -3.59 -5.99 -4.29
N SER A 98 -3.01 -7.16 -4.55
CA SER A 98 -2.06 -7.34 -5.64
C SER A 98 -2.66 -8.10 -6.82
N GLY A 99 -1.94 -8.09 -7.93
CA GLY A 99 -2.25 -8.94 -9.09
C GLY A 99 -2.26 -10.44 -8.79
N ASP A 100 -1.53 -10.89 -7.76
CA ASP A 100 -1.45 -12.29 -7.37
C ASP A 100 -2.58 -12.67 -6.36
N CYS A 101 -3.47 -11.73 -5.99
CA CYS A 101 -4.58 -11.98 -5.07
C CYS A 101 -5.82 -12.56 -5.77
N MET A 102 -6.50 -13.52 -5.14
CA MET A 102 -7.77 -14.08 -5.64
C MET A 102 -8.82 -14.15 -4.52
N PRO A 103 -10.08 -13.75 -4.80
CA PRO A 103 -11.15 -13.85 -3.83
C PRO A 103 -11.54 -15.31 -3.63
N ILE A 104 -11.76 -15.67 -2.37
CA ILE A 104 -12.22 -17.00 -1.94
C ILE A 104 -13.71 -17.00 -1.53
N LYS A 105 -14.38 -15.85 -1.62
CA LYS A 105 -15.81 -15.62 -1.34
C LYS A 105 -16.42 -14.79 -2.47
N SER A 106 -17.74 -14.79 -2.57
CA SER A 106 -18.46 -14.01 -3.58
C SER A 106 -18.49 -12.51 -3.27
N ALA A 107 -18.79 -11.68 -4.28
CA ALA A 107 -18.98 -10.25 -4.11
C ALA A 107 -20.14 -9.93 -3.14
N GLN A 108 -21.25 -10.67 -3.24
CA GLN A 108 -22.39 -10.50 -2.33
C GLN A 108 -21.99 -10.77 -0.88
N HIS A 109 -21.09 -11.74 -0.64
CA HIS A 109 -20.61 -12.03 0.71
C HIS A 109 -19.82 -10.86 1.29
N ILE A 110 -18.86 -10.30 0.53
CA ILE A 110 -18.02 -9.20 1.04
C ILE A 110 -18.84 -7.92 1.23
N HIS A 111 -19.76 -7.59 0.33
CA HIS A 111 -20.65 -6.43 0.52
C HIS A 111 -21.50 -6.57 1.78
N ALA A 112 -22.16 -7.72 1.96
CA ALA A 112 -22.93 -7.99 3.17
C ALA A 112 -22.06 -8.07 4.43
N PHE A 113 -20.79 -8.45 4.32
CA PHE A 113 -19.85 -8.44 5.44
C PHE A 113 -19.49 -7.03 5.87
N LEU A 114 -19.14 -6.17 4.91
CA LEU A 114 -18.76 -4.78 5.16
C LEU A 114 -19.95 -3.92 5.61
N ASP A 115 -21.17 -4.21 5.15
CA ASP A 115 -22.38 -3.50 5.60
C ASP A 115 -22.78 -3.81 7.06
N ARG A 116 -22.22 -4.86 7.70
CA ARG A 116 -22.59 -5.26 9.07
C ARG A 116 -21.96 -4.40 10.16
N HIS A 117 -20.77 -3.87 9.92
CA HIS A 117 -19.99 -3.18 10.95
C HIS A 117 -19.34 -1.92 10.39
N ASP A 118 -19.31 -0.88 11.21
CA ASP A 118 -18.71 0.43 10.90
C ASP A 118 -17.17 0.43 11.08
N VAL A 119 -16.59 -0.72 10.69
CA VAL A 119 -15.22 -1.25 10.83
C VAL A 119 -14.13 -0.80 9.86
N ASP A 120 -12.93 -0.43 10.30
CA ASP A 120 -11.72 -0.60 9.48
C ASP A 120 -11.13 -2.01 9.69
N TYR A 121 -10.62 -2.63 8.63
CA TYR A 121 -9.97 -3.94 8.67
C TYR A 121 -8.50 -3.82 8.25
N ILE A 122 -7.63 -3.82 9.25
CA ILE A 122 -6.18 -3.79 9.08
C ILE A 122 -5.54 -4.61 10.20
N GLU A 123 -4.52 -5.41 9.87
CA GLU A 123 -3.71 -6.06 10.88
C GLU A 123 -2.84 -5.01 11.57
N SER A 124 -2.97 -4.85 12.89
CA SER A 124 -2.31 -3.79 13.64
C SER A 124 -1.91 -4.29 15.03
N TYR A 125 -0.60 -4.40 15.25
CA TYR A 125 0.01 -4.72 16.55
C TYR A 125 0.97 -3.63 16.95
N ASP A 126 1.18 -3.45 18.26
CA ASP A 126 2.24 -2.57 18.76
C ASP A 126 3.60 -3.01 18.21
N PHE A 127 4.33 -2.09 17.59
CA PHE A 127 5.59 -2.39 16.91
C PHE A 127 6.66 -2.92 17.88
N PHE A 128 6.72 -2.38 19.09
CA PHE A 128 7.78 -2.67 20.05
C PHE A 128 7.44 -3.87 20.93
N ALA A 129 6.19 -3.93 21.42
CA ALA A 129 5.73 -4.93 22.38
C ALA A 129 5.31 -6.26 21.73
N SER A 130 4.99 -6.29 20.44
CA SER A 130 4.55 -7.52 19.77
C SER A 130 5.70 -8.37 19.21
N ASP A 131 5.45 -9.67 19.03
CA ASP A 131 6.34 -10.64 18.37
C ASP A 131 5.98 -10.85 16.89
N TRP A 132 5.38 -9.86 16.24
CA TRP A 132 4.99 -9.96 14.84
C TRP A 132 6.22 -10.16 13.93
N ILE A 133 7.29 -9.41 14.19
CA ILE A 133 8.61 -9.65 13.59
C ILE A 133 9.32 -10.75 14.37
N LYS A 134 9.31 -11.97 13.82
CA LYS A 134 9.95 -13.14 14.46
C LYS A 134 11.46 -13.22 14.21
N ILE A 135 11.91 -12.73 13.06
CA ILE A 135 13.30 -12.85 12.61
C ILE A 135 13.75 -11.59 11.86
N GLY A 136 15.05 -11.30 11.93
CA GLY A 136 15.67 -10.19 11.22
C GLY A 136 15.60 -8.88 11.98
N LEU A 137 15.71 -7.77 11.25
CA LEU A 137 15.71 -6.42 11.82
C LEU A 137 14.32 -6.04 12.37
N LYS A 138 14.28 -5.51 13.59
CA LYS A 138 13.06 -5.01 14.23
C LYS A 138 13.16 -3.50 14.40
N GLU A 139 13.80 -3.04 15.47
CA GLU A 139 13.97 -1.62 15.76
C GLU A 139 14.83 -0.92 14.70
N GLU A 140 15.80 -1.63 14.12
CA GLU A 140 16.68 -1.12 13.07
C GLU A 140 15.91 -0.72 11.81
N ARG A 141 14.70 -1.25 11.59
CA ARG A 141 13.80 -0.79 10.50
C ARG A 141 13.48 0.70 10.65
N LEU A 142 13.31 1.16 11.89
CA LEU A 142 12.85 2.50 12.24
C LEU A 142 14.00 3.45 12.54
N ILE A 143 14.99 3.04 13.34
CA ILE A 143 16.02 3.93 13.88
C ILE A 143 17.18 4.20 12.91
N TYR A 144 17.40 3.33 11.92
CA TYR A 144 18.37 3.56 10.85
C TYR A 144 17.69 3.89 9.54
N ARG A 145 18.41 4.59 8.67
CA ARG A 145 17.95 5.03 7.35
C ARG A 145 18.40 4.01 6.31
N HIS A 146 17.45 3.51 5.54
CA HIS A 146 17.64 2.46 4.54
C HIS A 146 17.57 3.05 3.13
N TRP A 147 18.71 3.57 2.65
CA TRP A 147 18.81 4.22 1.33
C TRP A 147 19.04 3.24 0.18
N PHE A 148 19.50 2.03 0.48
CA PHE A 148 19.77 0.99 -0.51
C PHE A 148 18.69 -0.08 -0.40
N ASN A 149 18.35 -0.73 -1.52
CA ASN A 149 17.41 -1.85 -1.50
C ASN A 149 18.13 -3.13 -1.07
N GLU A 150 17.59 -3.85 -0.08
CA GLU A 150 18.17 -5.10 0.41
C GLU A 150 18.22 -6.20 -0.66
N ARG A 151 17.20 -6.30 -1.53
CA ARG A 151 17.15 -7.28 -2.62
C ARG A 151 18.07 -6.94 -3.79
N ASN A 152 18.19 -5.66 -4.14
CA ASN A 152 19.03 -5.26 -5.28
C ASN A 152 20.51 -5.16 -4.92
N ASN A 153 20.84 -4.70 -3.71
CA ASN A 153 22.23 -4.56 -3.27
C ASN A 153 22.38 -4.80 -1.76
N LYS A 154 22.33 -6.09 -1.40
CA LYS A 154 22.45 -6.56 -0.02
C LYS A 154 23.72 -6.06 0.68
N ALA A 155 24.85 -6.03 -0.03
CA ALA A 155 26.13 -5.60 0.55
C ALA A 155 26.07 -4.13 0.98
N LEU A 156 25.61 -3.23 0.12
CA LEU A 156 25.48 -1.81 0.45
C LEU A 156 24.43 -1.55 1.53
N PHE A 157 23.32 -2.29 1.51
CA PHE A 157 22.29 -2.21 2.55
C PHE A 157 22.89 -2.42 3.95
N TYR A 158 23.55 -3.56 4.17
CA TYR A 158 24.12 -3.87 5.48
C TYR A 158 25.36 -3.02 5.80
N ALA A 159 26.19 -2.66 4.82
CA ALA A 159 27.33 -1.79 5.05
C ALA A 159 26.89 -0.38 5.51
N SER A 160 25.87 0.19 4.87
CA SER A 160 25.29 1.48 5.23
C SER A 160 24.68 1.48 6.64
N MET A 161 23.99 0.39 7.01
CA MET A 161 23.44 0.24 8.35
C MET A 161 24.54 0.10 9.41
N LYS A 162 25.55 -0.74 9.17
CA LYS A 162 26.70 -0.91 10.09
C LYS A 162 27.47 0.38 10.29
N LEU A 163 27.61 1.20 9.24
CA LEU A 163 28.23 2.52 9.35
C LEU A 163 27.40 3.45 10.25
N GLN A 164 26.08 3.47 10.08
CA GLN A 164 25.19 4.24 10.96
C GLN A 164 25.28 3.78 12.42
N GLN A 165 25.33 2.47 12.66
CA GLN A 165 25.55 1.89 13.99
C GLN A 165 26.89 2.35 14.59
N HIS A 166 27.98 2.24 13.84
CA HIS A 166 29.31 2.64 14.32
C HIS A 166 29.42 4.13 14.63
N LEU A 167 28.69 4.97 13.88
CA LEU A 167 28.67 6.41 14.05
C LEU A 167 27.56 6.92 15.01
N GLY A 168 26.74 6.02 15.58
CA GLY A 168 25.63 6.40 16.48
C GLY A 168 24.55 7.26 15.82
N LEU A 169 24.29 7.07 14.52
CA LEU A 169 23.37 7.90 13.71
C LEU A 169 21.90 7.49 13.82
N GLU A 170 21.49 7.02 15.00
CA GLU A 170 20.09 6.66 15.27
C GLU A 170 19.17 7.87 15.13
N ARG A 171 17.92 7.63 14.72
CA ARG A 171 16.86 8.65 14.72
C ARG A 171 15.74 8.24 15.65
N ALA A 172 15.17 9.24 16.32
CA ALA A 172 13.93 9.06 17.05
C ALA A 172 12.75 8.89 16.09
N VAL A 173 11.81 8.03 16.49
CA VAL A 173 10.44 8.03 15.96
C VAL A 173 9.75 9.33 16.40
N PRO A 174 8.88 9.94 15.55
CA PRO A 174 8.04 11.06 15.98
C PRO A 174 7.29 10.74 17.29
N SER A 175 7.50 11.53 18.33
CA SER A 175 7.06 11.21 19.69
C SER A 175 5.55 11.22 19.89
N ASP A 176 4.80 11.81 18.96
CA ASP A 176 3.35 11.92 18.97
C ASP A 176 2.66 10.79 18.18
N ILE A 177 3.41 9.74 17.81
CA ILE A 177 2.93 8.62 17.00
C ILE A 177 3.23 7.30 17.70
N ALA A 178 2.18 6.52 17.93
CA ALA A 178 2.31 5.13 18.35
C ALA A 178 2.61 4.27 17.12
N MET A 179 3.76 3.61 17.10
CA MET A 179 4.17 2.77 15.97
C MET A 179 3.45 1.42 16.03
N HIS A 180 2.80 1.08 14.93
CA HIS A 180 2.11 -0.20 14.76
C HIS A 180 2.63 -0.94 13.52
N ILE A 181 2.48 -2.26 13.51
CA ILE A 181 2.92 -3.15 12.44
C ILE A 181 1.87 -4.20 12.11
N GLY A 182 1.88 -4.66 10.86
CA GLY A 182 1.08 -5.79 10.39
C GLY A 182 1.25 -6.03 8.89
N SER A 183 0.39 -6.86 8.31
CA SER A 183 0.34 -7.10 6.88
C SER A 183 0.05 -5.82 6.09
N GLN A 184 0.71 -5.67 4.94
CA GLN A 184 0.47 -4.60 3.95
C GLN A 184 -1.02 -4.51 3.52
N TRP A 185 -1.75 -5.62 3.55
CA TRP A 185 -3.12 -5.70 3.05
C TRP A 185 -4.16 -5.22 4.06
N TRP A 186 -5.06 -4.33 3.62
CA TRP A 186 -6.12 -3.75 4.44
C TRP A 186 -7.38 -3.45 3.61
N CYS A 187 -8.51 -3.31 4.30
CA CYS A 187 -9.75 -2.76 3.79
C CYS A 187 -10.21 -1.64 4.72
N LEU A 188 -10.11 -0.39 4.26
CA LEU A 188 -10.35 0.81 5.04
C LEU A 188 -11.57 1.56 4.53
N ARG A 189 -12.27 2.25 5.41
CA ARG A 189 -13.44 3.05 5.08
C ARG A 189 -13.05 4.37 4.46
N ARG A 190 -13.95 4.94 3.65
CA ARG A 190 -13.73 6.24 2.99
C ARG A 190 -13.29 7.33 3.97
N ARG A 191 -13.97 7.45 5.13
CA ARG A 191 -13.63 8.44 6.16
C ARG A 191 -12.17 8.32 6.60
N THR A 192 -11.72 7.10 6.87
CA THR A 192 -10.36 6.79 7.31
C THR A 192 -9.34 7.11 6.20
N ILE A 193 -9.68 6.78 4.95
CA ILE A 193 -8.87 7.14 3.78
C ILE A 193 -8.74 8.65 3.62
N GLU A 194 -9.84 9.41 3.73
CA GLU A 194 -9.82 10.87 3.65
C GLU A 194 -8.97 11.49 4.76
N TRP A 195 -9.10 10.97 5.99
CA TRP A 195 -8.28 11.38 7.13
C TRP A 195 -6.79 11.08 6.89
N LEU A 196 -6.47 9.90 6.40
CA LEU A 196 -5.10 9.51 6.06
C LEU A 196 -4.52 10.41 4.96
N LEU A 197 -5.28 10.69 3.90
CA LEU A 197 -4.85 11.57 2.82
C LEU A 197 -4.60 13.00 3.32
N ASP A 198 -5.43 13.50 4.23
CA ASP A 198 -5.24 14.82 4.84
C ASP A 198 -4.07 14.85 5.82
N PHE A 199 -3.86 13.78 6.58
CA PHE A 199 -2.69 13.61 7.44
C PHE A 199 -1.40 13.69 6.62
N VAL A 200 -1.32 12.94 5.53
CA VAL A 200 -0.17 12.90 4.63
C VAL A 200 0.17 14.27 4.03
N LYS A 201 -0.85 15.11 3.74
CA LYS A 201 -0.63 16.48 3.27
C LYS A 201 -0.02 17.38 4.35
N LYS A 202 -0.43 17.21 5.61
CA LYS A 202 -0.05 18.08 6.73
C LYS A 202 1.28 17.67 7.37
N ARG A 203 1.49 16.37 7.62
CA ARG A 203 2.60 15.82 8.41
C ARG A 203 3.80 15.38 7.55
N ARG A 204 4.45 16.36 6.92
CA ARG A 204 5.63 16.13 6.05
C ARG A 204 6.83 15.53 6.79
N ASP A 205 6.93 15.75 8.09
CA ASP A 205 7.90 15.14 8.99
C ASP A 205 7.75 13.61 9.05
N VAL A 206 6.52 13.13 9.18
CA VAL A 206 6.19 11.69 9.20
C VAL A 206 6.48 11.04 7.86
N MET A 207 6.13 11.72 6.77
CA MET A 207 6.44 11.27 5.42
C MET A 207 7.95 11.10 5.21
N ARG A 208 8.76 12.05 5.69
CA ARG A 208 10.23 11.97 5.64
C ARG A 208 10.80 10.86 6.51
N PHE A 209 10.16 10.59 7.65
CA PHE A 209 10.54 9.47 8.50
C PHE A 209 10.36 8.14 7.74
N PHE A 210 9.15 7.87 7.26
CA PHE A 210 8.86 6.62 6.56
C PHE A 210 9.55 6.49 5.19
N SER A 211 9.92 7.59 4.54
CA SER A 211 10.60 7.53 3.24
C SER A 211 11.98 6.86 3.27
N THR A 212 12.53 6.61 4.46
CA THR A 212 13.81 5.92 4.66
C THR A 212 13.70 4.78 5.68
N THR A 213 12.48 4.40 6.06
CA THR A 213 12.19 3.20 6.87
C THR A 213 12.23 1.96 5.98
N TRP A 214 12.72 0.83 6.52
CA TRP A 214 12.68 -0.45 5.79
C TRP A 214 11.34 -1.16 5.98
N ILE A 215 10.77 -1.63 4.86
CA ILE A 215 9.44 -2.25 4.78
C ILE A 215 8.36 -1.35 5.41
N PRO A 216 8.26 -0.08 4.97
CA PRO A 216 7.29 0.84 5.56
C PRO A 216 5.85 0.49 5.17
N ASP A 217 5.64 -0.32 4.14
CA ASP A 217 4.33 -0.82 3.71
C ASP A 217 3.62 -1.70 4.75
N GLU A 218 4.37 -2.29 5.69
CA GLU A 218 3.86 -3.09 6.83
C GLU A 218 3.68 -2.27 8.12
N THR A 219 4.01 -0.98 8.11
CA THR A 219 4.03 -0.14 9.34
C THR A 219 3.31 1.19 9.16
N PHE A 220 3.41 1.80 7.97
CA PHE A 220 2.91 3.14 7.69
C PHE A 220 1.39 3.25 7.88
N PHE A 221 0.62 2.35 7.26
CA PHE A 221 -0.84 2.43 7.31
C PHE A 221 -1.37 2.06 8.69
N GLN A 222 -0.78 1.04 9.32
CA GLN A 222 -1.11 0.56 10.67
C GLN A 222 -0.90 1.65 11.73
N THR A 223 0.12 2.48 11.53
CA THR A 223 0.47 3.58 12.43
C THR A 223 -0.45 4.80 12.27
N LEU A 224 -1.09 4.96 11.10
CA LEU A 224 -1.87 6.17 10.77
C LEU A 224 -3.39 5.97 10.82
N VAL A 225 -3.85 4.72 10.85
CA VAL A 225 -5.27 4.33 10.97
C VAL A 225 -5.60 4.07 12.43
#